data_AF-A0A258ZJS8-F1
#
_entry.id   AF-A0A258ZJS8-F1
#
_cell.length_a   1.000
_cell.length_b   1.000
_cell.length_c   1.000
_cell.angle_alpha   90.00
_cell.angle_beta   90.00
_cell.angle_gamma   90.00
#
_symmetry.space_group_name_H-M   'P 1'
#
loop_
_entity.id
_entity.type
_entity.pdbx_description
1 polymer ?
#
loop_
_entity_poly.entity_id
_entity_poly.type
_entity_poly.pdbx_seq_one_letter_code
_entity_poly.pdbx_strand_id
1 'polypeptide(L)'
;MGKTIKNVGAVVNRQHFSKEFKLEAVRLLELGQKPATQLALELGIPRNRLYKWQTDLNKAGKEQAFPGTGRKPAEERSENERLRAELKRVTEERDILKKAAAYFARELP
;
A
#
# COMPACT_ATOMS: atom_id res chain seq x y z
N MET A 1 -25.08 28.66 -29.52
CA MET A 1 -25.64 28.00 -28.31
C MET A 1 -24.55 27.14 -27.66
N GLY A 2 -23.72 27.73 -26.79
CA GLY A 2 -22.67 26.99 -26.07
C GLY A 2 -23.03 26.90 -24.60
N LYS A 3 -23.30 25.69 -24.10
CA LYS A 3 -23.63 25.47 -22.68
C LYS A 3 -22.36 25.65 -21.85
N THR A 4 -22.24 26.79 -21.17
CA THR A 4 -21.26 27.03 -20.10
C THR A 4 -21.56 26.09 -18.94
N ILE A 5 -20.70 25.09 -18.70
CA ILE A 5 -20.76 24.29 -17.48
C ILE A 5 -20.13 25.12 -16.36
N LYS A 6 -20.97 25.72 -15.52
CA LYS A 6 -20.56 26.33 -14.26
C LYS A 6 -20.03 25.20 -13.36
N ASN A 7 -18.72 25.14 -13.15
CA ASN A 7 -18.11 24.19 -12.23
C ASN A 7 -18.31 24.71 -10.80
N VAL A 8 -19.42 24.31 -10.17
CA VAL A 8 -19.71 24.59 -8.76
C VAL A 8 -18.81 23.70 -7.92
N GLY A 9 -18.00 24.32 -7.05
CA GLY A 9 -17.03 23.65 -6.18
C GLY A 9 -17.67 22.73 -5.14
N ALA A 10 -18.14 21.56 -5.58
CA ALA A 10 -18.44 20.46 -4.69
C ALA A 10 -17.13 19.96 -4.07
N VAL A 11 -17.10 19.86 -2.73
CA VAL A 11 -16.00 19.21 -2.00
C VAL A 11 -15.97 17.75 -2.43
N VAL A 12 -15.12 17.42 -3.41
CA VAL A 12 -15.01 16.06 -3.94
C VAL A 12 -14.36 15.19 -2.87
N ASN A 13 -15.18 14.48 -2.10
CA ASN A 13 -14.70 13.44 -1.20
C ASN A 13 -14.08 12.31 -2.04
N ARG A 14 -12.74 12.28 -2.10
CA ARG A 14 -12.00 11.29 -2.85
C ARG A 14 -11.98 10.00 -2.04
N GLN A 15 -12.80 9.02 -2.47
CA GLN A 15 -12.71 7.67 -1.93
C GLN A 15 -11.30 7.10 -2.16
N HIS A 16 -10.63 6.74 -1.07
CA HIS A 16 -9.35 6.06 -1.08
C HIS A 16 -9.58 4.54 -1.03
N PHE A 17 -8.87 3.81 -1.89
CA PHE A 17 -8.87 2.35 -1.91
C PHE A 17 -7.45 1.85 -1.72
N SER A 18 -7.30 0.77 -0.94
CA SER A 18 -6.03 0.10 -0.74
C SER A 18 -5.48 -0.48 -2.06
N LYS A 19 -4.18 -0.77 -2.09
CA LYS A 19 -3.53 -1.35 -3.28
C LYS A 19 -4.10 -2.74 -3.57
N GLU A 20 -4.29 -3.52 -2.52
CA GLU A 20 -4.80 -4.88 -2.51
C GLU A 20 -6.21 -4.92 -3.09
N PHE A 21 -7.08 -4.00 -2.66
CA PHE A 21 -8.45 -3.90 -3.18
C PHE A 21 -8.47 -3.64 -4.69
N LYS A 22 -7.63 -2.71 -5.17
CA LYS A 22 -7.56 -2.37 -6.61
C LYS A 22 -7.06 -3.55 -7.43
N LEU A 23 -6.05 -4.27 -6.92
CA LEU A 23 -5.52 -5.46 -7.59
C LEU A 23 -6.57 -6.56 -7.71
N GLU A 24 -7.30 -6.84 -6.64
CA GLU A 24 -8.34 -7.87 -6.65
C GLU A 24 -9.52 -7.47 -7.55
N ALA A 25 -9.93 -6.20 -7.53
CA ALA A 25 -10.98 -5.69 -8.41
C ALA A 25 -10.62 -5.84 -9.90
N VAL A 26 -9.36 -5.60 -10.28
CA VAL A 26 -8.88 -5.81 -11.65
C VAL A 26 -8.77 -7.30 -11.98
N ARG A 27 -8.31 -8.14 -11.04
CA ARG A 27 -8.27 -9.60 -11.21
C ARG A 27 -9.68 -10.15 -11.51
N LEU A 28 -10.68 -9.73 -10.75
CA LEU A 28 -12.08 -10.15 -10.95
C LEU A 28 -12.63 -9.68 -12.30
N LEU A 29 -12.24 -8.48 -12.75
CA LEU A 29 -12.58 -7.98 -14.07
C LEU A 29 -11.96 -8.83 -15.19
N GLU A 30 -10.69 -9.21 -15.05
CA GLU A 30 -9.96 -10.03 -16.03
C GLU A 30 -10.47 -11.48 -16.07
N LEU A 31 -10.93 -12.01 -14.94
CA LEU A 31 -11.51 -13.36 -14.86
C LEU A 31 -12.82 -13.49 -15.65
N GLY A 32 -13.50 -12.37 -15.94
CA GLY A 32 -14.64 -12.32 -16.86
C GLY A 32 -15.90 -13.04 -16.39
N GLN A 33 -15.96 -13.51 -15.13
CA GLN A 33 -17.11 -14.25 -14.60
C GLN A 33 -18.38 -13.41 -14.47
N LYS A 34 -18.24 -12.08 -14.34
CA LYS A 34 -19.36 -11.14 -14.23
C LYS A 34 -19.14 -9.94 -15.16
N PRO A 35 -20.22 -9.34 -15.68
CA PRO A 35 -20.13 -8.08 -16.41
C PRO A 35 -19.52 -6.98 -15.54
N ALA A 36 -18.66 -6.13 -16.12
CA ALA A 36 -18.02 -5.03 -15.42
C ALA A 36 -19.01 -4.09 -14.70
N THR A 37 -20.22 -3.94 -15.24
CA THR A 37 -21.29 -3.14 -14.63
C THR A 37 -21.78 -3.77 -13.32
N GLN A 38 -21.98 -5.09 -13.29
CA GLN A 38 -22.41 -5.80 -12.09
C GLN A 38 -21.30 -5.82 -11.04
N LEU A 39 -20.06 -6.10 -11.45
CA LEU A 39 -18.90 -6.04 -10.55
C LEU A 39 -18.72 -4.66 -9.91
N ALA A 40 -18.92 -3.59 -10.69
CA ALA A 40 -18.85 -2.21 -10.19
C ALA A 40 -19.92 -1.92 -9.11
N LEU A 41 -21.14 -2.41 -9.31
CA LEU A 41 -22.23 -2.27 -8.34
C LEU A 41 -21.94 -3.04 -7.04
N GLU A 42 -21.48 -4.28 -7.14
CA GLU A 42 -21.11 -5.10 -5.98
C GLU A 42 -19.97 -4.47 -5.17
N LEU A 43 -18.97 -3.90 -5.86
CA LEU A 43 -17.84 -3.22 -5.22
C LEU A 43 -18.15 -1.78 -4.78
N GLY A 44 -19.35 -1.26 -5.08
CA GLY A 44 -19.74 0.11 -4.74
C GLY A 44 -18.91 1.19 -5.42
N ILE A 45 -18.34 0.92 -6.60
CA ILE A 45 -17.46 1.85 -7.34
C ILE A 45 -18.01 2.15 -8.73
N PRO A 46 -17.67 3.31 -9.32
CA PRO A 46 -18.02 3.59 -10.72
C PRO A 46 -17.31 2.63 -11.66
N ARG A 47 -18.03 2.06 -12.66
CA ARG A 47 -17.46 1.17 -13.68
C ARG A 47 -16.21 1.74 -14.37
N ASN A 48 -16.19 3.03 -14.68
CA ASN A 48 -15.04 3.69 -15.31
C ASN A 48 -13.75 3.58 -14.48
N ARG A 49 -13.89 3.45 -13.15
CA ARG A 49 -12.76 3.32 -12.23
C ARG A 49 -12.07 1.95 -12.37
N LEU A 50 -12.84 0.88 -12.61
CA LEU A 50 -12.30 -0.46 -12.86
C LEU A 50 -11.41 -0.49 -14.11
N TYR A 51 -11.90 0.04 -15.23
CA TYR A 51 -11.12 0.11 -16.48
C TYR A 51 -9.89 1.00 -16.35
N LYS A 52 -10.00 2.09 -15.59
CA LYS A 52 -8.85 2.94 -15.28
C LYS A 52 -7.78 2.15 -14.53
N TRP A 53 -8.15 1.42 -13.47
CA TRP A 53 -7.19 0.59 -12.73
C TRP A 53 -6.58 -0.52 -13.56
N GLN A 54 -7.37 -1.16 -14.44
CA GLN A 54 -6.84 -2.14 -15.39
C GLN A 54 -5.83 -1.52 -16.34
N THR A 55 -6.12 -0.34 -16.87
CA THR A 55 -5.20 0.39 -17.76
C THR A 55 -3.92 0.80 -17.03
N ASP A 56 -4.05 1.32 -15.80
CA ASP A 56 -2.90 1.72 -14.98
C ASP A 56 -2.02 0.50 -14.65
N LEU A 57 -2.64 -0.65 -14.35
CA LEU A 57 -1.96 -1.92 -14.11
C LEU A 57 -1.22 -2.45 -15.34
N ASN A 58 -1.85 -2.40 -16.51
CA ASN A 58 -1.25 -2.84 -17.76
C ASN A 58 -0.08 -1.95 -18.20
N LYS A 59 -0.12 -0.64 -17.89
CA LYS A 59 0.93 0.31 -18.26
C LYS A 59 2.13 0.28 -17.33
N ALA A 60 1.89 0.20 -16.01
CA ALA A 60 2.94 0.36 -15.01
C ALA A 60 3.35 -0.96 -14.33
N GLY A 61 2.58 -2.04 -14.52
CA GLY A 61 2.77 -3.30 -13.81
C GLY A 61 2.27 -3.25 -12.36
N LYS A 62 2.03 -4.41 -11.75
CA LYS A 62 1.44 -4.58 -10.41
C LYS A 62 2.20 -3.83 -9.29
N GLU A 63 3.50 -3.63 -9.47
CA GLU A 63 4.33 -2.96 -8.48
C GLU A 63 4.13 -1.43 -8.47
N GLN A 64 4.02 -0.82 -9.66
CA GLN A 64 4.08 0.63 -9.83
C GLN A 64 2.71 1.26 -10.17
N ALA A 65 1.68 0.47 -10.48
CA ALA A 65 0.36 0.97 -10.89
C ALA A 65 -0.43 1.69 -9.79
N PHE A 66 -0.08 1.47 -8.52
CA PHE A 66 -0.73 2.10 -7.38
C PHE A 66 0.29 2.66 -6.38
N PRO A 67 1.13 3.63 -6.78
CA PRO A 67 2.00 4.30 -5.83
C PRO A 67 1.07 5.09 -4.90
N GLY A 68 1.03 4.71 -3.63
CA GLY A 68 0.18 5.39 -2.65
C GLY A 68 0.42 6.89 -2.72
N THR A 69 -0.59 7.66 -3.10
CA THR A 69 -0.53 9.13 -3.08
C THR A 69 -0.75 9.61 -1.65
N GLY A 70 0.24 9.35 -0.80
CA GLY A 70 0.21 9.74 0.59
C GLY A 70 1.62 9.85 1.11
N ARG A 71 2.01 11.04 1.55
CA ARG A 71 3.05 11.17 2.57
C ARG A 71 2.56 10.29 3.73
N LYS A 72 3.22 9.14 3.96
CA LYS A 72 2.92 8.26 5.11
C LYS A 72 2.65 9.16 6.34
N PRO A 73 1.58 8.93 7.11
CA PRO A 73 1.34 9.68 8.34
C PRO A 73 2.65 9.78 9.12
N ALA A 74 3.01 10.97 9.61
CA ALA A 74 4.30 11.18 10.27
C ALA A 74 4.52 10.15 11.41
N GLU A 75 3.43 9.71 12.03
CA GLU A 75 3.36 8.66 13.05
C GLU A 75 3.85 7.29 12.54
N GLU A 76 3.41 6.82 11.37
CA GLU A 76 3.88 5.53 10.82
C GLU A 76 5.36 5.53 10.44
N ARG A 77 5.90 6.69 10.03
CA ARG A 77 7.34 6.85 9.78
C ARG A 77 8.10 6.80 11.10
N SER A 78 7.62 7.51 12.11
CA SER A 78 8.18 7.53 13.46
C SER A 78 8.23 6.13 14.07
N GLU A 79 7.15 5.35 13.98
CA GLU A 79 7.12 4.01 14.55
C GLU A 79 8.05 3.04 13.80
N ASN A 80 8.16 3.13 12.48
CA ASN A 80 9.11 2.28 11.75
C ASN A 80 10.58 2.62 12.08
N GLU A 81 10.89 3.91 12.22
CA GLU A 81 12.22 4.37 12.63
C GLU A 81 12.56 3.95 14.06
N ARG A 82 11.60 4.09 14.99
CA ARG A 82 11.72 3.61 16.37
C ARG A 82 11.95 2.11 16.45
N LEU A 83 11.14 1.32 15.74
CA LEU A 83 11.27 -0.14 15.71
C LEU A 83 12.62 -0.57 15.11
N ARG A 84 13.13 0.13 14.09
CA ARG A 84 14.46 -0.13 13.53
C ARG A 84 15.58 0.21 14.51
N ALA A 85 15.45 1.31 15.24
CA ALA A 85 16.42 1.69 16.27
C ALA A 85 16.44 0.66 17.41
N GLU A 86 15.27 0.19 17.85
CA GLU A 86 15.17 -0.82 18.91
C GLU A 86 15.75 -2.17 18.46
N LEU A 87 15.43 -2.62 17.24
CA LEU A 87 16.03 -3.83 16.69
C LEU A 87 17.56 -3.75 16.61
N LYS A 88 18.10 -2.60 16.24
CA LYS A 88 19.55 -2.38 16.20
C LYS A 88 20.14 -2.51 17.61
N ARG A 89 19.56 -1.83 18.59
CA ARG A 89 19.99 -1.87 19.99
C ARG A 89 19.99 -3.30 20.55
N VAL A 90 18.87 -4.00 20.43
CA VAL A 90 18.73 -5.38 20.94
C VAL A 90 19.69 -6.34 20.24
N THR A 91 19.94 -6.14 18.93
CA THR A 91 20.92 -6.95 18.19
C THR A 91 22.34 -6.73 18.71
N GLU A 92 22.71 -5.47 18.95
CA GLU A 92 24.03 -5.11 19.51
C GLU A 92 24.22 -5.69 20.92
N GLU A 93 23.22 -5.55 21.80
CA GLU A 93 23.24 -6.13 23.15
C GLU A 93 23.43 -7.65 23.11
N ARG A 94 22.64 -8.33 22.25
CA ARG A 94 22.77 -9.78 22.04
C ARG A 94 24.17 -10.17 21.56
N ASP A 95 24.74 -9.41 20.63
CA ASP A 95 26.03 -9.73 20.05
C ASP A 95 27.19 -9.49 21.04
N ILE A 96 27.07 -8.47 21.89
CA ILE A 96 28.00 -8.24 23.01
C ILE A 96 27.93 -9.41 24.00
N LEU A 97 26.72 -9.82 24.41
CA LEU A 97 26.54 -10.94 25.33
C LEU A 97 27.07 -12.25 24.75
N LYS A 98 26.86 -12.50 23.46
CA LYS A 98 27.44 -13.67 22.77
C LYS A 98 28.96 -13.65 22.77
N LYS A 99 29.57 -12.50 22.49
CA LYS A 99 31.04 -12.34 22.53
C LYS A 99 31.59 -12.55 23.93
N ALA A 100 30.93 -12.00 24.95
CA ALA A 100 31.31 -12.20 26.34
C ALA A 100 31.20 -13.68 26.75
N ALA A 101 30.08 -14.34 26.44
CA ALA A 101 29.90 -15.77 26.71
C ALA A 101 30.97 -16.63 26.02
N ALA A 102 31.30 -16.33 24.77
CA ALA A 102 32.37 -17.03 24.04
C ALA A 102 33.76 -16.79 24.63
N TYR A 103 34.03 -15.58 25.13
CA TYR A 103 35.27 -15.25 25.82
C TYR A 103 35.38 -16.04 27.13
N PHE A 104 34.37 -15.99 27.99
CA PHE A 104 34.36 -16.73 29.25
C PHE A 104 34.40 -18.25 29.06
N ALA A 105 33.74 -18.80 28.04
CA ALA A 105 33.83 -20.22 27.71
C ALA A 105 35.23 -20.67 27.25
N ARG A 106 36.09 -19.75 26.80
CA ARG A 106 37.49 -20.04 26.45
C ARG A 106 38.47 -19.86 27.60
N GLU A 107 38.13 -19.05 28.61
CA GLU A 107 38.98 -18.78 29.78
C GLU A 107 38.65 -19.63 31.02
N LEU A 108 37.56 -20.40 30.98
CA LEU A 108 37.30 -21.44 31.97
C LEU A 108 38.28 -22.61 31.74
N PRO A 109 39.03 -23.07 32.78
CA PRO A 109 39.99 -24.17 32.68
C PRO A 109 39.33 -25.54 32.43
#